data_AF-A0A0N4YUJ8-F1
#
_entry.id   AF-A0A0N4YUJ8-F1
#
_cell.length_a   1.000
_cell.length_b   1.000
_cell.length_c   1.000
_cell.angle_alpha   90.00
_cell.angle_beta   90.00
_cell.angle_gamma   90.00
#
_symmetry.space_group_name_H-M   'P 1'
#
loop_
_entity.id
_entity.type
_entity.pdbx_description
1 polymer ?
#
loop_
_entity_poly.entity_id
_entity_poly.type
_entity_poly.pdbx_seq_one_letter_code
_entity_poly.pdbx_strand_id
1 'polypeptide(L)'
;MSLLEVTSHLTSRNVDKREVNTTALEFVKEAEQSNRDAMELLRVDLHAVPINALRQAQDEMKKHSSNQKLAVLSKALQLLSRGTRTLTDATLPQNRPNNLEVYIELAAALYHLLQAVETYDVGTLTMEPLLRKVKIYALAHGYQPLKAAKAVAEISEVVVDGIKLQERIDALLSKPTL
;
A
#
# COMPACT_ATOMS: atom_id res chain seq x y z
N MET A 1 12.06 -16.60 9.15
CA MET A 1 12.19 -15.90 7.87
C MET A 1 13.28 -14.85 7.95
N SER A 2 14.18 -14.81 6.96
CA SER A 2 15.38 -13.95 6.95
C SER A 2 15.13 -12.59 6.28
N LEU A 3 16.04 -11.64 6.47
CA LEU A 3 16.03 -10.32 5.81
C LEU A 3 15.98 -10.43 4.26
N LEU A 4 16.48 -11.55 3.73
CA LEU A 4 16.42 -11.90 2.32
C LEU A 4 14.99 -12.25 1.88
N GLU A 5 14.09 -12.73 2.75
CA GLU A 5 12.71 -13.08 2.38
C GLU A 5 11.77 -11.88 2.34
N VAL A 6 11.95 -10.89 3.22
CA VAL A 6 11.20 -9.62 3.17
C VAL A 6 11.67 -8.79 1.99
N THR A 7 12.98 -8.76 1.75
CA THR A 7 13.51 -8.12 0.55
C THR A 7 13.14 -8.94 -0.68
N SER A 8 13.21 -10.27 -0.69
CA SER A 8 12.76 -11.10 -1.83
C SER A 8 11.24 -11.02 -2.06
N HIS A 9 10.39 -10.85 -1.06
CA HIS A 9 8.98 -10.55 -1.33
C HIS A 9 8.78 -9.14 -1.91
N LEU A 10 9.65 -8.19 -1.58
CA LEU A 10 9.66 -6.84 -2.16
C LEU A 10 10.50 -6.70 -3.45
N THR A 11 11.38 -7.65 -3.77
CA THR A 11 12.39 -7.60 -4.85
C THR A 11 12.62 -8.91 -5.63
N SER A 12 12.07 -10.06 -5.22
CA SER A 12 12.25 -11.39 -5.84
C SER A 12 11.12 -11.85 -6.75
N ARG A 13 10.54 -10.90 -7.47
CA ARG A 13 10.51 -11.13 -8.91
C ARG A 13 11.76 -10.49 -9.49
N ASN A 14 12.79 -11.34 -9.58
CA ASN A 14 14.10 -11.08 -10.11
C ASN A 14 14.17 -9.91 -11.12
N VAL A 15 15.06 -9.00 -10.75
CA VAL A 15 15.68 -7.88 -11.45
C VAL A 15 16.46 -8.32 -12.71
N ASP A 16 16.04 -9.39 -13.39
CA ASP A 16 16.55 -9.77 -14.71
C ASP A 16 15.44 -9.56 -15.75
N LYS A 17 15.49 -8.38 -16.39
CA LYS A 17 14.83 -8.04 -17.67
C LYS A 17 13.30 -7.80 -17.68
N ARG A 18 12.66 -7.42 -16.56
CA ARG A 18 11.22 -7.04 -16.55
C ARG A 18 10.90 -5.57 -16.25
N GLU A 19 11.88 -4.70 -16.05
CA GLU A 19 11.64 -3.26 -15.80
C GLU A 19 11.08 -2.47 -16.99
N VAL A 20 10.82 -3.11 -18.14
CA VAL A 20 10.45 -2.38 -19.36
C VAL A 20 8.94 -2.17 -19.53
N ASN A 21 8.04 -2.91 -18.85
CA ASN A 21 6.59 -2.77 -19.12
C ASN A 21 5.64 -3.28 -18.00
N THR A 22 5.97 -3.11 -16.70
CA THR A 22 5.01 -3.47 -15.64
C THR A 22 3.88 -2.45 -15.58
N THR A 23 2.64 -2.89 -15.81
CA THR A 23 1.48 -1.99 -15.85
C THR A 23 0.89 -1.78 -14.45
N ALA A 24 0.14 -0.69 -14.25
CA ALA A 24 -0.63 -0.45 -13.03
C ALA A 24 -1.42 -1.68 -12.58
N LEU A 25 -2.00 -2.42 -13.54
CA LEU A 25 -2.81 -3.61 -13.29
C LEU A 25 -1.99 -4.77 -12.70
N GLU A 26 -0.73 -4.92 -13.10
CA GLU A 26 0.14 -5.98 -12.54
C GLU A 26 0.47 -5.69 -11.08
N PHE A 27 0.81 -4.43 -10.76
CA PHE A 27 1.01 -4.01 -9.38
C PHE A 27 -0.26 -4.13 -8.53
N VAL A 28 -1.43 -3.81 -9.08
CA VAL A 28 -2.71 -4.00 -8.37
C VAL A 28 -2.95 -5.48 -8.08
N LYS A 29 -2.64 -6.39 -9.00
CA LYS A 29 -2.77 -7.84 -8.75
C LYS A 29 -1.83 -8.33 -7.66
N GLU A 30 -0.61 -7.83 -7.61
CA GLU A 30 0.34 -8.14 -6.53
C GLU A 30 -0.18 -7.61 -5.18
N ALA A 31 -0.68 -6.37 -5.16
CA ALA A 31 -1.31 -5.80 -3.96
C ALA A 31 -2.55 -6.59 -3.50
N GLU A 32 -3.39 -7.03 -4.43
CA GLU A 32 -4.56 -7.84 -4.15
C GLU A 32 -4.20 -9.19 -3.52
N GLN A 33 -3.12 -9.80 -3.98
CA GLN A 33 -2.67 -11.08 -3.47
C GLN A 33 -2.15 -10.91 -2.05
N SER A 34 -1.23 -9.97 -1.81
CA SER A 34 -0.71 -9.72 -0.45
C SER A 34 -1.80 -9.28 0.54
N ASN A 35 -2.77 -8.43 0.14
CA ASN A 35 -3.87 -8.07 1.03
C ASN A 35 -4.77 -9.27 1.35
N ARG A 36 -4.97 -10.20 0.42
CA ARG A 36 -5.70 -11.44 0.65
C ARG A 36 -4.96 -12.34 1.65
N ASP A 37 -3.66 -12.48 1.48
CA ASP A 37 -2.81 -13.29 2.35
C ASP A 37 -2.78 -12.70 3.78
N ALA A 38 -2.66 -11.38 3.91
CA ALA A 38 -2.81 -10.67 5.19
C ALA A 38 -4.18 -10.96 5.85
N MET A 39 -5.28 -10.88 5.09
CA MET A 39 -6.61 -11.16 5.62
C MET A 39 -6.81 -12.63 6.02
N GLU A 40 -6.17 -13.57 5.32
CA GLU A 40 -6.22 -14.99 5.66
C GLU A 40 -5.46 -15.28 6.96
N LEU A 41 -4.26 -14.71 7.11
CA LEU A 41 -3.49 -14.77 8.35
C LEU A 41 -4.25 -14.14 9.53
N LEU A 42 -4.95 -13.03 9.30
CA LEU A 42 -5.80 -12.37 10.31
C LEU A 42 -7.03 -13.20 10.69
N ARG A 43 -7.60 -14.00 9.79
CA ARG A 43 -8.76 -14.87 10.14
C ARG A 43 -8.39 -15.96 11.14
N VAL A 44 -7.16 -16.45 11.06
CA VAL A 44 -6.61 -17.42 12.00
C VAL A 44 -6.33 -16.75 13.36
N ASP A 45 -6.19 -15.42 13.38
CA ASP A 45 -5.91 -14.62 14.58
C ASP A 45 -7.16 -13.87 15.09
N LEU A 46 -7.94 -14.51 15.95
CA LEU A 46 -9.27 -14.08 16.40
C LEU A 46 -9.30 -12.74 17.16
N HIS A 47 -8.15 -12.12 17.46
CA HIS A 47 -8.07 -10.93 18.31
C HIS A 47 -7.79 -9.62 17.54
N ALA A 48 -7.51 -9.66 16.24
CA ALA A 48 -7.15 -8.49 15.44
C ALA A 48 -8.35 -7.86 14.71
N VAL A 49 -8.60 -6.56 14.94
CA VAL A 49 -9.78 -5.84 14.42
C VAL A 49 -9.37 -4.66 13.53
N PRO A 50 -9.18 -4.89 12.21
CA PRO A 50 -9.87 -4.06 11.21
C PRO A 50 -10.17 -4.78 9.88
N ILE A 51 -10.69 -6.01 9.90
CA ILE A 51 -10.98 -6.79 8.67
C ILE A 51 -11.85 -6.02 7.66
N ASN A 52 -12.75 -5.14 8.12
CA ASN A 52 -13.63 -4.38 7.24
C ASN A 52 -12.87 -3.40 6.32
N ALA A 53 -11.84 -2.71 6.83
CA ALA A 53 -11.06 -1.77 6.02
C ALA A 53 -10.23 -2.51 4.95
N LEU A 54 -9.62 -3.64 5.32
CA LEU A 54 -8.85 -4.49 4.41
C LEU A 54 -9.74 -5.12 3.32
N ARG A 55 -10.96 -5.52 3.68
CA ARG A 55 -11.96 -6.03 2.74
C ARG A 55 -12.42 -4.95 1.76
N GLN A 56 -12.72 -3.74 2.25
CA GLN A 56 -13.09 -2.63 1.38
C GLN A 56 -11.93 -2.26 0.45
N ALA A 57 -10.68 -2.26 0.94
CA ALA A 57 -9.51 -2.05 0.09
C ALA A 57 -9.42 -3.13 -1.01
N GLN A 58 -9.64 -4.40 -0.67
CA GLN A 58 -9.70 -5.50 -1.64
C GLN A 58 -10.73 -5.25 -2.74
N ASP A 59 -11.93 -4.80 -2.35
CA ASP A 59 -13.02 -4.56 -3.30
C ASP A 59 -12.71 -3.38 -4.23
N GLU A 60 -12.06 -2.32 -3.72
CA GLU A 60 -11.58 -1.21 -4.57
C GLU A 60 -10.48 -1.67 -5.54
N MET A 61 -9.51 -2.49 -5.09
CA MET A 61 -8.48 -3.04 -5.98
C MET A 61 -9.10 -3.86 -7.13
N LYS A 62 -10.07 -4.72 -6.82
CA LYS A 62 -10.81 -5.49 -7.85
C LYS A 62 -11.56 -4.59 -8.83
N LYS A 63 -12.10 -3.45 -8.39
CA LYS A 63 -12.77 -2.51 -9.31
C LYS A 63 -11.81 -1.93 -10.34
N HIS A 64 -10.53 -1.74 -9.97
CA HIS A 64 -9.53 -1.16 -10.86
C HIS A 64 -9.33 -1.98 -12.14
N SER A 65 -9.45 -3.33 -12.07
CA SER A 65 -9.34 -4.18 -13.26
C SER A 65 -10.37 -3.85 -14.34
N SER A 66 -11.53 -3.31 -13.95
CA SER A 66 -12.61 -2.86 -14.83
C SER A 66 -12.62 -1.35 -15.09
N ASN A 67 -11.95 -0.58 -14.23
CA ASN A 67 -12.05 0.87 -14.16
C ASN A 67 -10.72 1.45 -13.68
N GLN A 68 -9.74 1.51 -14.60
CA GLN A 68 -8.32 1.87 -14.36
C GLN A 68 -8.12 3.36 -14.02
N LYS A 69 -8.93 3.89 -13.09
CA LYS A 69 -8.89 5.28 -12.64
C LYS A 69 -8.03 5.41 -11.39
N LEU A 70 -7.21 6.46 -11.34
CA LEU A 70 -6.42 6.84 -10.17
C LEU A 70 -7.28 6.99 -8.90
N ALA A 71 -8.51 7.51 -9.03
CA ALA A 71 -9.43 7.66 -7.89
C ALA A 71 -9.73 6.32 -7.19
N VAL A 72 -9.79 5.20 -7.93
CA VAL A 72 -10.00 3.86 -7.37
C VAL A 72 -8.76 3.41 -6.58
N LEU A 73 -7.56 3.62 -7.14
CA LEU A 73 -6.31 3.30 -6.45
C LEU A 73 -6.09 4.16 -5.19
N SER A 74 -6.37 5.46 -5.28
CA SER A 74 -6.30 6.38 -4.15
C SER A 74 -7.23 5.92 -3.02
N LYS A 75 -8.44 5.45 -3.36
CA LYS A 75 -9.37 4.92 -2.37
C LYS A 75 -8.90 3.60 -1.75
N ALA A 76 -8.39 2.68 -2.56
CA ALA A 76 -7.81 1.42 -2.07
C ALA A 76 -6.64 1.68 -1.12
N LEU A 77 -5.73 2.59 -1.52
CA LEU A 77 -4.55 2.99 -0.76
C LEU A 77 -4.95 3.61 0.59
N GLN A 78 -5.96 4.49 0.61
CA GLN A 78 -6.51 5.09 1.83
C GLN A 78 -7.08 4.04 2.80
N LEU A 79 -7.85 3.09 2.28
CA LEU A 79 -8.50 2.06 3.10
C LEU A 79 -7.46 1.09 3.69
N LEU A 80 -6.50 0.69 2.87
CA LEU A 80 -5.44 -0.23 3.27
C LEU A 80 -4.48 0.43 4.27
N SER A 81 -4.13 1.70 4.07
CA SER A 81 -3.25 2.43 5.00
C SER A 81 -3.92 2.57 6.37
N ARG A 82 -5.20 2.94 6.40
CA ARG A 82 -6.00 3.03 7.63
C ARG A 82 -6.11 1.68 8.36
N GLY A 83 -6.37 0.60 7.62
CA GLY A 83 -6.41 -0.76 8.20
C GLY A 83 -5.07 -1.15 8.82
N THR A 84 -3.98 -0.87 8.11
CA THR A 84 -2.60 -1.14 8.56
C THR A 84 -2.22 -0.31 9.78
N ARG A 85 -2.58 0.98 9.81
CA ARG A 85 -2.41 1.86 10.97
C ARG A 85 -3.14 1.36 12.20
N THR A 86 -4.40 0.93 12.03
CA THR A 86 -5.19 0.40 13.14
C THR A 86 -4.50 -0.78 13.82
N LEU A 87 -3.89 -1.67 13.05
CA LEU A 87 -3.12 -2.81 13.57
C LEU A 87 -1.78 -2.38 14.20
N THR A 88 -1.03 -1.53 13.51
CA THR A 88 0.33 -1.13 13.93
C THR A 88 0.34 -0.15 15.11
N ASP A 89 -0.72 0.64 15.29
CA ASP A 89 -0.88 1.58 16.40
C ASP A 89 -1.63 1.00 17.60
N ALA A 90 -2.19 -0.21 17.49
CA ALA A 90 -2.89 -0.85 18.58
C ALA A 90 -1.98 -0.86 19.83
N THR A 91 -2.39 -0.20 20.91
CA THR A 91 -1.56 -0.05 22.12
C THR A 91 -1.59 -1.28 23.01
N LEU A 92 -2.69 -2.02 22.95
CA LEU A 92 -2.91 -3.25 23.70
C LEU A 92 -2.42 -4.46 22.90
N PRO A 93 -1.52 -5.31 23.44
CA PRO A 93 -0.97 -6.47 22.73
C PRO A 93 -2.04 -7.40 22.17
N GLN A 94 -3.14 -7.61 22.88
CA GLN A 94 -4.25 -8.45 22.43
C GLN A 94 -4.96 -7.92 21.18
N ASN A 95 -4.81 -6.65 20.81
CA ASN A 95 -5.41 -6.08 19.60
C ASN A 95 -4.44 -6.11 18.40
N ARG A 96 -3.23 -6.67 18.59
CA ARG A 96 -2.24 -6.86 17.53
C ARG A 96 -2.29 -8.29 17.03
N PRO A 97 -2.03 -8.52 15.74
CA PRO A 97 -1.77 -9.86 15.25
C PRO A 97 -0.53 -10.43 15.92
N ASN A 98 -0.64 -11.66 16.40
CA ASN A 98 0.44 -12.48 16.93
C ASN A 98 1.37 -12.93 15.79
N ASN A 99 0.82 -13.17 14.61
CA ASN A 99 1.63 -13.47 13.43
C ASN A 99 2.17 -12.17 12.80
N LEU A 100 3.48 -11.96 12.91
CA LEU A 100 4.16 -10.79 12.34
C LEU A 100 4.13 -10.75 10.81
N GLU A 101 3.89 -11.89 10.16
CA GLU A 101 3.76 -12.01 8.70
C GLU A 101 2.58 -11.19 8.17
N VAL A 102 1.54 -10.97 8.97
CA VAL A 102 0.44 -10.04 8.63
C VAL A 102 0.99 -8.66 8.28
N TYR A 103 1.97 -8.16 9.02
CA TYR A 103 2.55 -6.85 8.75
C TYR A 103 3.42 -6.84 7.49
N ILE A 104 4.07 -7.96 7.17
CA ILE A 104 4.85 -8.10 5.94
C ILE A 104 3.91 -8.00 4.74
N GLU A 105 2.83 -8.75 4.76
CA GLU A 105 1.83 -8.75 3.68
C GLU A 105 1.12 -7.41 3.53
N LEU A 106 0.78 -6.74 4.64
CA LEU A 106 0.20 -5.39 4.57
C LEU A 106 1.17 -4.35 4.01
N ALA A 107 2.46 -4.43 4.38
CA ALA A 107 3.49 -3.55 3.85
C ALA A 107 3.70 -3.78 2.34
N ALA A 108 3.74 -5.05 1.90
CA ALA A 108 3.86 -5.42 0.50
C ALA A 108 2.66 -4.93 -0.31
N ALA A 109 1.43 -5.15 0.19
CA ALA A 109 0.23 -4.69 -0.47
C ALA A 109 0.19 -3.16 -0.65
N LEU A 110 0.55 -2.40 0.38
CA LEU A 110 0.67 -0.93 0.29
C LEU A 110 1.76 -0.49 -0.69
N TYR A 111 2.92 -1.16 -0.67
CA TYR A 111 4.02 -0.84 -1.57
C TYR A 111 3.64 -1.06 -3.03
N HIS A 112 3.02 -2.19 -3.36
CA HIS A 112 2.56 -2.46 -4.72
C HIS A 112 1.47 -1.46 -5.15
N LEU A 113 0.55 -1.04 -4.27
CA LEU A 113 -0.38 0.04 -4.60
C LEU A 113 0.33 1.37 -4.87
N LEU A 114 1.40 1.70 -4.15
CA LEU A 114 2.19 2.90 -4.41
C LEU A 114 2.89 2.83 -5.78
N GLN A 115 3.40 1.65 -6.17
CA GLN A 115 3.95 1.43 -7.51
C GLN A 115 2.86 1.56 -8.59
N ALA A 116 1.65 1.05 -8.34
CA ALA A 116 0.53 1.25 -9.25
C ALA A 116 0.17 2.73 -9.42
N VAL A 117 0.15 3.50 -8.32
CA VAL A 117 -0.10 4.95 -8.34
C VAL A 117 0.98 5.70 -9.10
N GLU A 118 2.26 5.33 -8.97
CA GLU A 118 3.38 5.95 -9.68
C GLU A 118 3.24 5.88 -11.20
N THR A 119 2.51 4.89 -11.73
CA THR A 119 2.24 4.80 -13.18
C THR A 119 1.28 5.88 -13.70
N TYR A 120 0.62 6.63 -12.81
CA TYR A 120 -0.27 7.73 -13.16
C TYR A 120 0.45 9.08 -13.02
N ASP A 121 0.05 10.02 -13.86
CA ASP A 121 0.39 11.42 -13.64
C ASP A 121 -0.38 11.96 -12.43
N VAL A 122 0.34 12.16 -11.34
CA VAL A 122 -0.15 12.75 -10.08
C VAL A 122 0.23 14.23 -9.95
N GLY A 123 0.57 14.87 -11.08
CA GLY A 123 0.88 16.28 -11.17
C GLY A 123 2.17 16.65 -10.43
N THR A 124 2.06 17.49 -9.41
CA THR A 124 3.22 18.03 -8.67
C THR A 124 3.81 17.06 -7.64
N LEU A 125 3.13 15.95 -7.36
CA LEU A 125 3.59 14.95 -6.40
C LEU A 125 4.67 14.05 -7.04
N THR A 126 5.89 14.10 -6.51
CA THR A 126 6.98 13.22 -6.97
C THR A 126 6.95 11.90 -6.18
N MET A 127 6.62 10.80 -6.88
CA MET A 127 6.51 9.48 -6.27
C MET A 127 7.86 8.80 -6.03
N GLU A 128 8.85 9.01 -6.91
CA GLU A 128 10.14 8.32 -6.85
C GLU A 128 10.86 8.48 -5.50
N PRO A 129 10.98 9.69 -4.90
CA PRO A 129 11.64 9.83 -3.60
C PRO A 129 10.88 9.14 -2.47
N LEU A 130 9.55 9.09 -2.54
CA LEU A 130 8.70 8.43 -1.56
C LEU A 130 8.84 6.91 -1.64
N LEU A 131 8.85 6.34 -2.84
CA LEU A 131 9.07 4.91 -3.07
C LEU A 131 10.50 4.49 -2.71
N ARG A 132 11.50 5.32 -3.02
CA ARG A 132 12.88 5.10 -2.57
C ARG A 132 12.95 5.07 -1.04
N LYS A 133 12.24 5.97 -0.37
CA LYS A 133 12.14 5.99 1.09
C LYS A 133 11.51 4.70 1.61
N VAL A 134 10.41 4.22 1.02
CA VAL A 134 9.81 2.90 1.37
C VAL A 134 10.83 1.77 1.25
N LYS A 135 11.56 1.68 0.13
CA LYS A 135 12.61 0.65 -0.08
C LYS A 135 13.68 0.72 1.00
N ILE A 136 14.18 1.91 1.33
CA ILE A 136 15.15 2.11 2.40
C ILE A 136 14.57 1.68 3.77
N TYR A 137 13.32 2.01 4.07
CA TYR A 137 12.67 1.61 5.32
C TYR A 137 12.50 0.09 5.40
N ALA A 138 12.09 -0.56 4.32
CA ALA A 138 11.97 -2.01 4.25
C ALA A 138 13.32 -2.71 4.46
N LEU A 139 14.39 -2.16 3.88
CA LEU A 139 15.76 -2.65 4.09
C LEU A 139 16.25 -2.43 5.53
N ALA A 140 16.02 -1.24 6.09
CA ALA A 140 16.47 -0.88 7.44
C ALA A 140 15.67 -1.58 8.55
N HIS A 141 14.41 -1.92 8.29
CA HIS A 141 13.48 -2.50 9.27
C HIS A 141 13.00 -3.90 8.89
N GLY A 142 13.70 -4.63 8.01
CA GLY A 142 13.33 -5.99 7.61
C GLY A 142 13.24 -6.98 8.79
N TYR A 143 13.88 -6.67 9.93
CA TYR A 143 13.77 -7.41 11.20
C TYR A 143 12.64 -6.92 12.11
N GLN A 144 11.88 -5.88 11.73
CA GLN A 144 10.81 -5.27 12.52
C GLN A 144 9.57 -5.01 11.64
N PRO A 145 8.82 -6.08 11.27
CA PRO A 145 7.67 -6.00 10.35
C PRO A 145 6.64 -4.94 10.71
N LEU A 146 6.33 -4.81 12.01
CA LEU A 146 5.39 -3.78 12.50
C LEU A 146 5.84 -2.36 12.16
N LYS A 147 7.13 -2.04 12.35
CA LYS A 147 7.65 -0.70 12.05
C LYS A 147 7.71 -0.43 10.56
N ALA A 148 8.05 -1.46 9.77
CA ALA A 148 8.03 -1.37 8.32
C ALA A 148 6.60 -1.07 7.81
N ALA A 149 5.61 -1.88 8.21
CA ALA A 149 4.21 -1.69 7.81
C ALA A 149 3.67 -0.31 8.20
N LYS A 150 4.02 0.17 9.40
CA LYS A 150 3.65 1.52 9.86
C LYS A 150 4.24 2.62 8.99
N ALA A 151 5.54 2.53 8.66
CA ALA A 151 6.20 3.52 7.82
C ALA A 151 5.64 3.55 6.40
N VAL A 152 5.37 2.38 5.81
CA VAL A 152 4.73 2.31 4.48
C VAL A 152 3.34 2.93 4.53
N ALA A 153 2.53 2.63 5.56
CA ALA A 153 1.21 3.23 5.73
C ALA A 153 1.26 4.76 5.87
N GLU A 154 2.22 5.31 6.62
CA GLU A 154 2.42 6.77 6.73
C GLU A 154 2.75 7.40 5.37
N ILE A 155 3.63 6.77 4.59
CA ILE A 155 3.97 7.25 3.24
C ILE A 155 2.73 7.17 2.33
N SER A 156 1.95 6.09 2.41
CA SER A 156 0.70 5.95 1.67
C SER A 156 -0.31 7.04 2.00
N GLU A 157 -0.43 7.45 3.27
CA GLU A 157 -1.30 8.56 3.68
C GLU A 157 -0.84 9.90 3.08
N VAL A 158 0.47 10.18 3.09
CA VAL A 158 1.03 11.37 2.44
C VAL A 158 0.71 11.40 0.94
N VAL A 159 0.84 10.25 0.26
CA VAL A 159 0.50 10.15 -1.17
C VAL A 159 -0.99 10.39 -1.42
N VAL A 160 -1.87 9.79 -0.62
CA VAL A 160 -3.32 10.02 -0.71
C VAL A 160 -3.67 11.49 -0.52
N ASP A 161 -3.06 12.17 0.44
CA ASP A 161 -3.32 13.59 0.66
C ASP A 161 -2.73 14.48 -0.44
N GLY A 162 -1.58 14.10 -1.00
CA GLY A 162 -1.01 14.75 -2.20
C GLY A 162 -1.95 14.64 -3.41
N ILE A 163 -2.51 13.46 -3.68
CA ILE A 163 -3.49 13.25 -4.76
C ILE A 163 -4.71 14.16 -4.56
N LYS A 164 -5.31 14.17 -3.37
CA LYS A 164 -6.47 15.04 -3.07
C LYS A 164 -6.15 16.52 -3.23
N LEU A 165 -4.93 16.94 -2.85
CA LEU A 165 -4.50 18.32 -3.02
C LEU A 165 -4.41 18.68 -4.50
N GLN A 166 -3.84 17.81 -5.32
CA GLN A 166 -3.76 18.00 -6.78
C GLN A 166 -5.17 18.09 -7.40
N GLU A 167 -6.08 17.18 -7.04
CA GLU A 167 -7.48 17.23 -7.50
C GLU A 167 -8.16 18.57 -7.16
N ARG A 168 -7.89 19.12 -5.98
CA ARG A 168 -8.41 20.43 -5.56
C ARG A 168 -7.78 21.58 -6.34
N ILE A 169 -6.49 21.52 -6.65
CA ILE A 169 -5.80 22.52 -7.48
C ILE A 169 -6.43 22.52 -8.88
N ASP A 170 -6.59 21.35 -9.50
CA ASP A 170 -7.17 21.22 -10.84
C ASP A 170 -8.61 21.74 -10.88
N ALA A 171 -9.40 21.45 -9.83
CA ALA A 171 -10.76 21.96 -9.68
C ALA A 171 -10.83 23.49 -9.50
N LEU A 172 -9.78 24.13 -8.98
CA LEU A 172 -9.70 25.59 -8.86
C LEU A 172 -9.26 26.23 -10.18
N LEU A 173 -8.27 25.64 -10.85
CA LEU A 173 -7.75 26.15 -12.13
C LEU A 173 -8.73 25.97 -13.30
N SER A 174 -9.63 24.99 -13.22
CA SER A 174 -10.66 24.73 -14.24
C SER A 174 -11.91 25.60 -14.11
N LYS A 175 -12.05 26.41 -13.04
CA LYS A 175 -13.17 27.36 -12.91
C LYS A 175 -12.89 28.60 -13.78
N PRO A 176 -13.86 29.05 -14.59
CA PRO A 176 -13.69 30.29 -15.35
C PRO A 176 -13.49 31.46 -14.37
N THR A 177 -12.46 32.26 -14.62
CA THR A 177 -12.23 33.54 -13.95
C THR A 177 -13.43 34.45 -14.21
N LEU A 178 -14.10 34.88 -13.14
CA LEU A 178 -15.16 35.90 -13.16
C LEU A 178 -14.62 37.26 -13.61
#